data_AF-A0A397D4M2-F1
#
_entry.id   AF-A0A397D4M2-F1
#
_cell.length_a   1.000
_cell.length_b   1.000
_cell.length_c   1.000
_cell.angle_alpha   90.00
_cell.angle_beta   90.00
_cell.angle_gamma   90.00
#
_symmetry.space_group_name_H-M   'P 1'
#
loop_
_entity.id
_entity.type
_entity.pdbx_description
1 polymer ?
#
loop_
_entity_poly.entity_id
_entity_poly.type
_entity_poly.pdbx_seq_one_letter_code
_entity_poly.pdbx_strand_id
1 'polypeptide(L)' 'QVIATEFANATVLTIAHRLHTIMHSDRIMVMDAGRVVEMDTPAALIANQGVFYRLAKDGGVLEP' A
#
# COMPACT_ATOMS: atom_id res chain seq x y z
N GLN A 1 0.83 -13.03 4.75
CA GLN A 1 1.78 -13.34 5.84
C GLN A 1 3.04 -14.07 5.38
N VAL A 2 2.97 -15.08 4.49
CA VAL A 2 4.17 -15.83 4.03
C VAL A 2 5.31 -14.94 3.53
N ILE A 3 5.01 -13.91 2.73
CA ILE A 3 6.04 -13.02 2.18
C ILE A 3 6.81 -12.26 3.28
N ALA A 4 6.12 -11.81 4.33
CA ALA A 4 6.76 -11.04 5.40
C ALA A 4 7.69 -11.91 6.28
N THR A 5 7.38 -13.20 6.43
CA THR A 5 8.16 -14.12 7.27
C THR A 5 9.33 -14.73 6.53
N GLU A 6 9.11 -15.25 5.32
CA GLU A 6 10.14 -15.97 4.56
C GLU A 6 11.22 -15.03 4.01
N PHE A 7 10.87 -13.76 3.78
CA PHE A 7 11.77 -12.75 3.21
C PHE A 7 12.15 -11.66 4.22
N ALA A 8 12.10 -11.93 5.52
CA ALA A 8 12.38 -10.95 6.56
C ALA A 8 13.76 -10.24 6.42
N ASN A 9 14.73 -10.89 5.77
CA ASN A 9 16.08 -10.36 5.55
C ASN A 9 16.33 -9.85 4.11
N ALA A 10 15.29 -9.69 3.31
CA ALA A 10 15.39 -9.21 1.93
C ALA A 10 14.48 -8.00 1.69
N THR A 11 14.86 -7.12 0.78
CA THR A 11 13.98 -6.06 0.30
C THR A 11 12.94 -6.64 -0.64
N VAL A 12 11.66 -6.51 -0.28
CA VAL A 12 10.54 -6.98 -1.10
C VAL A 12 9.86 -5.80 -1.76
N LEU A 13 9.92 -5.74 -3.10
CA LEU A 13 9.15 -4.80 -3.90
C LEU A 13 7.92 -5.52 -4.46
N THR A 14 6.74 -5.17 -3.98
CA THR A 14 5.46 -5.74 -4.45
C THR A 14 4.72 -4.75 -5.34
N ILE A 15 4.46 -5.12 -6.60
CA ILE A 15 3.53 -4.38 -7.48
C ILE A 15 2.16 -5.02 -7.32
N ALA A 16 1.18 -4.23 -6.86
CA ALA A 16 -0.14 -4.75 -6.54
C ALA A 16 -1.27 -3.97 -7.19
N HIS A 17 -2.26 -4.73 -7.67
CA HIS A 17 -3.59 -4.23 -8.03
C HIS A 17 -4.62 -4.55 -6.94
N ARG A 18 -4.28 -5.41 -5.98
CA ARG A 18 -5.12 -5.76 -4.83
C ARG A 18 -4.57 -5.07 -3.59
N LEU A 19 -5.38 -4.23 -2.97
CA LEU A 19 -4.93 -3.42 -1.85
C LEU A 19 -4.75 -4.25 -0.57
N HIS A 20 -5.62 -5.23 -0.31
CA HIS A 20 -5.50 -6.16 0.83
C HIS A 20 -4.10 -6.77 0.98
N THR A 21 -3.43 -7.12 -0.13
CA THR A 21 -2.14 -7.82 -0.08
C THR A 21 -0.97 -6.90 0.30
N ILE A 22 -1.12 -5.58 0.14
CA ILE A 22 -0.06 -4.60 0.42
C ILE A 22 -0.28 -3.81 1.71
N MET A 23 -1.41 -4.00 2.40
CA MET A 23 -1.70 -3.31 3.67
C MET A 23 -0.72 -3.65 4.79
N HIS A 24 0.02 -4.75 4.68
CA HIS A 24 1.06 -5.15 5.63
C HIS A 24 2.47 -4.68 5.23
N SER A 25 2.60 -3.88 4.16
CA SER A 25 3.90 -3.35 3.74
C SER A 25 4.34 -2.24 4.69
N ASP A 26 5.65 -2.15 4.93
CA ASP A 26 6.21 -1.07 5.75
C ASP A 26 5.92 0.31 5.16
N ARG A 27 5.94 0.41 3.83
CA ARG A 27 5.61 1.61 3.07
C ARG A 27 4.91 1.26 1.76
N ILE A 28 4.05 2.17 1.29
CA ILE A 28 3.38 2.09 -0.01
C ILE A 28 3.79 3.30 -0.85
N MET A 29 4.08 3.07 -2.12
CA MET A 29 4.35 4.10 -3.12
C MET A 29 3.18 4.11 -4.11
N VAL A 30 2.51 5.25 -4.23
CA VAL A 30 1.46 5.45 -5.23
C VAL A 30 2.06 6.14 -6.44
N MET A 31 1.87 5.53 -7.60
CA MET A 31 2.30 6.08 -8.88
C MET A 31 1.12 6.59 -9.69
N ASP A 32 1.29 7.74 -10.32
CA ASP A 32 0.36 8.28 -11.31
C ASP A 32 1.15 8.92 -12.46
N ALA A 33 0.77 8.62 -13.70
CA ALA A 33 1.41 9.12 -14.92
C ALA A 33 2.96 9.07 -14.91
N GLY A 34 3.56 8.00 -14.37
CA GLY A 34 5.01 7.82 -14.30
C GLY A 34 5.71 8.61 -13.20
N ARG A 35 4.98 9.19 -12.25
CA ARG A 35 5.52 9.92 -11.09
C ARG A 35 5.04 9.31 -9.78
N VAL A 36 5.87 9.41 -8.74
CA VAL A 36 5.44 9.10 -7.37
C VAL A 36 4.63 10.28 -6.85
N VAL A 37 3.37 10.04 -6.53
CA VAL A 37 2.45 11.09 -6.03
C VAL A 37 2.25 11.01 -4.52
N GLU A 38 2.38 9.82 -3.92
CA GLU A 38 2.32 9.61 -2.47
C GLU A 38 3.28 8.50 -2.06
N MET A 39 3.90 8.62 -0.88
CA MET A 39 4.73 7.56 -0.32
C MET A 39 4.87 7.64 1.20
N ASP A 40 4.19 6.75 1.92
CA ASP A 40 4.27 6.66 3.38
C ASP A 40 3.82 5.27 3.86
N THR A 41 3.73 5.08 5.18
CA THR A 41 3.07 3.91 5.79
C THR A 41 1.59 3.84 5.37
N PRO A 42 0.99 2.64 5.31
CA PRO A 42 -0.43 2.50 4.95
C PRO A 42 -1.35 3.34 5.84
N ALA A 43 -1.08 3.40 7.15
CA ALA A 43 -1.87 4.17 8.11
C ALA A 43 -1.79 5.69 7.85
N ALA A 44 -0.59 6.23 7.59
CA ALA A 44 -0.42 7.64 7.27
C ALA A 44 -1.11 8.03 5.95
N LEU A 45 -1.00 7.17 4.92
CA LEU A 45 -1.66 7.40 3.64
C LEU A 45 -3.20 7.38 3.74
N ILE A 46 -3.76 6.50 4.57
CA ILE A 46 -5.19 6.48 4.88
C ILE A 46 -5.60 7.77 5.62
N ALA A 47 -4.84 8.17 6.64
CA ALA A 47 -5.12 9.38 7.42
C ALA A 47 -5.06 10.66 6.58
N ASN A 48 -4.17 10.72 5.59
CA ASN A 48 -4.04 11.85 4.67
C ASN A 48 -5.21 12.01 3.70
N GLN A 49 -6.10 11.02 3.59
CA GLN A 49 -7.27 11.04 2.70
C GLN A 49 -6.96 11.36 1.22
N GLY A 50 -5.76 10.97 0.77
CA GLY A 50 -5.25 11.26 -0.57
C GLY A 50 -5.67 10.27 -1.67
N VAL A 51 -4.83 10.11 -2.69
CA VAL A 51 -4.96 9.13 -3.78
C VAL A 51 -5.06 7.71 -3.21
N PHE A 52 -4.15 7.33 -2.30
CA PHE A 52 -4.18 5.99 -1.72
C PHE A 52 -5.49 5.72 -0.98
N TYR A 53 -5.97 6.68 -0.18
CA TYR A 53 -7.23 6.55 0.54
C TYR A 53 -8.42 6.31 -0.40
N ARG A 54 -8.49 7.04 -1.52
CA ARG A 54 -9.54 6.84 -2.52
C ARG A 54 -9.47 5.45 -3.13
N LEU A 55 -8.28 4.98 -3.50
CA LEU A 55 -8.08 3.62 -4.00
C LEU A 55 -8.50 2.58 -2.96
N ALA A 56 -8.13 2.76 -1.68
CA ALA A 56 -8.48 1.86 -0.58
C ALA A 56 -9.98 1.83 -0.30
N LYS A 57 -10.65 2.98 -0.41
CA LYS A 57 -12.11 3.09 -0.31
C LYS A 57 -12.79 2.35 -1.45
N ASP A 58 -12.39 2.60 -2.69
CA ASP A 58 -12.98 1.99 -3.88
C ASP A 58 -12.70 0.48 -3.94
N GLY A 59 -11.55 0.05 -3.40
CA GLY A 59 -11.15 -1.35 -3.27
C GLY A 59 -11.78 -2.08 -2.09
N GLY A 60 -12.66 -1.43 -1.30
CA GLY A 60 -13.36 -2.05 -0.17
C GLY A 60 -12.46 -2.44 1.00
N VAL A 61 -11.29 -1.81 1.14
CA VAL A 61 -10.30 -2.15 2.19
C VAL A 61 -10.47 -1.30 3.45
N LEU A 62 -11.28 -0.23 3.36
CA LEU A 62 -11.57 0.67 4.49
C LEU A 62 -12.89 0.35 5.20
N GLU A 63 -13.66 -0.62 4.72
CA GLU A 63 -14.88 -1.07 5.39
C GLU A 63 -14.53 -2.14 6.45
N PRO A 64 -15.22 -2.15 7.62
CA PRO A 64 -14.96 -3.07 8.71
C PRO A 64 -15.31 -4.54 8.40
#